data_AF-A0AAN4WY85-F1
#
_entry.id   AF-A0AAN4WY85-F1
#
_cell.length_a   1.000
_cell.length_b   1.000
_cell.length_c   1.000
_cell.angle_alpha   90.00
_cell.angle_beta   90.00
_cell.angle_gamma   90.00
#
_symmetry.space_group_name_H-M   'P 1'
#
loop_
_entity.id
_entity.type
_entity.pdbx_description
1 polymer ?
#
loop_
_entity_poly.entity_id
_entity_poly.type
_entity_poly.pdbx_seq_one_letter_code
_entity_poly.pdbx_strand_id
1 'polypeptide(L)' 'MNAQATQIIRALGGSSAAARLFGIAVPSVTKWKKSGIPRPRMMFLELARPDLLVDIDINAATSKAEAPAVQDVAHA' A
#
# COMPACT_ATOMS: atom_id res chain seq x y z
N MET A 1 -6.90 8.27 9.64
CA MET A 1 -7.17 7.34 8.52
C MET A 1 -6.75 8.05 7.23
N ASN A 2 -5.93 7.41 6.41
CA ASN A 2 -5.46 7.95 5.14
C ASN A 2 -6.53 7.71 4.06
N ALA A 3 -7.26 8.77 3.72
CA ALA A 3 -8.38 8.70 2.77
C ALA A 3 -7.92 8.33 1.36
N GLN A 4 -6.82 8.92 0.89
CA GLN A 4 -6.27 8.69 -0.45
C GLN A 4 -5.79 7.23 -0.60
N ALA A 5 -5.05 6.70 0.37
CA ALA A 5 -4.66 5.29 0.39
C ALA A 5 -5.88 4.36 0.42
N THR A 6 -6.94 4.73 1.16
CA THR A 6 -8.18 3.95 1.22
C THR A 6 -8.88 3.91 -0.15
N GLN A 7 -8.90 5.01 -0.89
CA GLN A 7 -9.48 5.08 -2.23
C GLN A 7 -8.74 4.16 -3.20
N ILE A 8 -7.40 4.21 -3.23
CA ILE A 8 -6.58 3.31 -4.06
C ILE A 8 -6.87 1.84 -3.69
N ILE A 9 -6.91 1.51 -2.39
CA ILE A 9 -7.19 0.13 -1.93
C ILE A 9 -8.58 -0.32 -2.37
N ARG A 10 -9.60 0.56 -2.34
CA ARG A 10 -10.94 0.23 -2.86
C ARG A 10 -10.91 -0.01 -4.36
N ALA A 11 -10.19 0.83 -5.11
CA ALA A 11 -10.05 0.71 -6.56
C ALA A 11 -9.31 -0.57 -6.99
N LEU A 12 -8.38 -1.05 -6.14
CA LEU A 12 -7.73 -2.36 -6.30
C LEU A 12 -8.66 -3.57 -6.02
N GLY A 13 -9.90 -3.35 -5.59
CA GLY A 13 -10.83 -4.42 -5.18
C GLY A 13 -10.81 -4.73 -3.68
N GLY A 14 -10.30 -3.82 -2.85
CA GLY A 14 -10.25 -3.95 -1.39
C GLY A 14 -8.95 -4.55 -0.85
N SER A 15 -8.87 -4.68 0.49
CA SER A 15 -7.64 -5.12 1.16
C SER A 15 -7.17 -6.51 0.72
N SER A 16 -8.10 -7.45 0.50
CA SER A 16 -7.77 -8.83 0.11
C SER A 16 -7.23 -8.94 -1.31
N ALA A 17 -7.81 -8.18 -2.26
CA ALA A 17 -7.33 -8.14 -3.64
C ALA A 17 -5.95 -7.48 -3.73
N ALA A 18 -5.77 -6.34 -3.03
CA ALA A 18 -4.48 -5.68 -2.93
C ALA A 18 -3.41 -6.58 -2.25
N ALA A 19 -3.77 -7.32 -1.20
CA ALA A 19 -2.87 -8.26 -0.54
C ALA A 19 -2.40 -9.38 -1.49
N ARG A 20 -3.32 -9.92 -2.30
CA ARG A 20 -3.01 -10.91 -3.34
C ARG A 20 -2.09 -10.34 -4.43
N LEU A 21 -2.34 -9.10 -4.87
CA LEU A 21 -1.51 -8.41 -5.87
C LEU A 21 -0.05 -8.26 -5.42
N PHE A 22 0.15 -7.91 -4.14
CA PHE A 22 1.50 -7.67 -3.60
C PHE A 22 2.13 -8.89 -2.90
N GLY A 23 1.41 -10.01 -2.79
CA GLY A 23 1.89 -11.21 -2.09
C GLY A 23 2.18 -10.98 -0.60
N ILE A 24 1.36 -10.19 0.09
CA ILE A 24 1.53 -9.88 1.52
C ILE A 24 0.26 -10.19 2.33
N ALA A 25 0.36 -10.11 3.66
CA ALA A 25 -0.77 -10.33 4.54
C ALA A 25 -1.82 -9.20 4.43
N VAL A 26 -3.12 -9.56 4.50
CA VAL A 26 -4.24 -8.59 4.49
C VAL A 26 -4.13 -7.54 5.61
N PRO A 27 -3.68 -7.87 6.84
CA PRO A 27 -3.45 -6.85 7.88
C PRO A 27 -2.43 -5.78 7.50
N SER A 28 -1.41 -6.11 6.70
CA SER A 28 -0.43 -5.13 6.19
C SER A 28 -1.11 -4.09 5.32
N VAL A 29 -1.99 -4.51 4.41
CA VAL A 29 -2.79 -3.59 3.58
C VAL A 29 -3.77 -2.77 4.42
N THR A 30 -4.38 -3.38 5.43
CA THR A 30 -5.26 -2.65 6.36
C THR A 30 -4.50 -1.59 7.16
N LYS A 31 -3.23 -1.82 7.52
CA LYS A 31 -2.36 -0.81 8.14
C LYS A 31 -2.14 0.40 7.21
N TRP A 32 -2.06 0.20 5.89
CA TRP A 32 -1.89 1.30 4.93
C TRP A 32 -3.06 2.28 4.92
N LYS A 33 -4.28 1.84 5.24
CA LYS A 33 -5.42 2.76 5.43
C LYS A 33 -5.20 3.73 6.59
N LYS A 34 -4.24 3.46 7.48
CA LYS A 34 -3.85 4.36 8.57
C LYS A 34 -2.59 5.15 8.23
N SER A 35 -1.54 4.47 7.74
CA SER A 35 -0.20 5.05 7.56
C SER A 35 0.13 5.50 6.14
N GLY A 36 -0.67 5.13 5.14
CA GLY A 36 -0.36 5.30 3.71
C GLY A 36 0.24 4.04 3.07
N ILE A 37 0.28 4.02 1.74
CA ILE A 37 0.86 2.94 0.93
C ILE A 37 2.40 3.12 0.88
N PRO A 38 3.21 2.08 1.14
CA PRO A 38 4.66 2.20 1.09
C PRO A 38 5.17 2.65 -0.29
N ARG A 39 6.16 3.55 -0.31
CA ARG A 39 6.69 4.14 -1.56
C ARG A 39 7.04 3.12 -2.64
N PRO A 40 7.72 1.99 -2.36
CA PRO A 40 8.02 0.99 -3.40
C PRO A 40 6.76 0.41 -4.06
N ARG A 41 5.67 0.25 -3.30
CA ARG A 41 4.40 -0.27 -3.81
C ARG A 41 3.65 0.80 -4.59
N MET A 42 3.75 2.07 -4.19
CA MET A 42 3.23 3.18 -4.99
C MET A 42 3.93 3.29 -6.34
N MET A 43 5.26 3.19 -6.39
CA MET A 43 6.02 3.20 -7.65
C MET A 43 5.58 2.09 -8.60
N PHE A 44 5.30 0.89 -8.08
CA PHE A 44 4.72 -0.19 -8.87
C PHE A 44 3.33 0.18 -9.44
N LEU A 45 2.45 0.78 -8.63
CA LEU A 45 1.11 1.19 -9.08
C LEU A 45 1.17 2.32 -10.12
N GLU A 46 2.08 3.29 -9.95
CA GLU A 46 2.31 4.36 -10.92
C GLU A 46 2.66 3.80 -12.32
N LEU A 47 3.39 2.68 -12.39
CA LEU A 47 3.76 2.03 -13.65
C LEU A 47 2.68 1.05 -14.16
N ALA A 48 2.18 0.17 -13.27
CA ALA A 48 1.35 -0.96 -13.66
C ALA A 48 -0.13 -0.60 -13.78
N ARG A 49 -0.61 0.36 -12.97
CA ARG A 49 -2.03 0.71 -12.80
C ARG A 49 -2.24 2.23 -12.65
N PRO A 50 -1.74 3.07 -13.58
CA PRO A 50 -1.91 4.52 -13.51
C PRO A 50 -3.39 4.94 -13.56
N ASP A 51 -4.25 4.10 -14.15
CA ASP A 51 -5.70 4.27 -14.20
C ASP A 51 -6.35 4.41 -12.81
N LEU A 52 -5.77 3.75 -11.80
CA LEU A 52 -6.29 3.77 -10.44
C LEU A 52 -5.89 5.00 -9.64
N LEU A 53 -5.02 5.85 -10.17
CA LEU A 53 -4.42 7.01 -9.49
C LEU A 53 -4.98 8.35 -10.00
N VAL A 54 -5.91 8.32 -10.95
CA VAL A 54 -6.57 9.52 -11.49
C VAL A 54 -7.31 10.24 -10.37
N ASP A 55 -7.11 11.56 -10.29
CA ASP A 55 -7.69 12.44 -9.26
C ASP A 55 -7.35 12.07 -7.80
N ILE A 56 -6.26 11.32 -7.59
CA ILE A 56 -5.76 10.97 -6.25
C ILE A 56 -4.48 11.75 -5.96
N ASP A 57 -4.40 12.35 -4.77
CA ASP A 57 -3.14 12.90 -4.28
C ASP A 57 -2.20 11.75 -3.86
N ILE A 58 -1.31 11.39 -4.78
CA ILE A 58 -0.32 10.30 -4.62
C ILE A 58 0.62 10.57 -3.44
N ASN A 59 1.00 11.83 -3.21
CA ASN A 59 1.90 12.18 -2.12
C ASN A 59 1.21 11.98 -0.77
N ALA A 60 -0.05 12.38 -0.65
CA ALA A 60 -0.85 12.12 0.55
C ALA A 60 -1.17 10.63 0.74
N ALA A 61 -1.35 9.86 -0.34
CA ALA A 61 -1.59 8.42 -0.28
C ALA A 61 -0.35 7.61 0.11
N THR A 62 0.85 8.13 -0.15
CA THR A 62 2.12 7.45 0.12
C THR A 62 2.50 7.61 1.59
N SER A 63 2.91 6.52 2.24
CA SER A 63 3.36 6.57 3.63
C SER A 63 4.66 7.38 3.74
N LYS A 64 4.73 8.29 4.70
CA LYS A 64 6.00 8.87 5.15
C LYS A 64 6.77 7.76 5.87
N ALA A 65 7.82 7.26 5.20
CA ALA A 65 8.73 6.18 5.59
C ALA A 65 8.40 5.39 6.87
N GLU A 66 7.98 4.13 6.73
CA GLU A 66 8.29 3.11 7.75
C GLU A 66 9.46 2.29 7.19
N ALA A 67 10.59 2.34 7.90
CA ALA A 67 11.80 1.56 7.64
C ALA A 67 11.43 0.08 7.41
N PRO A 68 12.23 -0.68 6.62
CA PRO A 68 11.93 -2.07 6.40
C PRO A 68 11.77 -2.77 7.75
N ALA A 69 10.64 -3.46 7.93
CA ALA A 69 10.53 -4.46 8.99
C ALA A 69 11.55 -5.54 8.66
N VAL A 70 12.77 -5.38 9.19
CA VAL A 70 13.71 -6.47 9.34
C VAL A 70 12.98 -7.46 10.22
N GLN A 71 12.49 -8.53 9.60
CA GLN A 71 12.06 -9.68 10.36
C GLN A 71 13.32 -10.23 11.00
N ASP A 72 13.37 -10.19 12.32
CA ASP A 72 14.37 -10.85 13.13
C ASP A 72 14.23 -12.35 12.87
N VAL A 73 14.95 -12.87 11.88
CA VAL A 73 15.09 -14.30 11.66
C VAL A 73 16.03 -14.81 12.74
N ALA A 74 15.50 -14.95 13.94
CA ALA A 74 16.07 -15.78 14.99
C ALA A 74 15.95 -17.24 14.54
N HIS A 75 16.94 -17.70 13.76
CA HIS A 75 17.28 -19.11 13.63
C HIS A 75 18.69 -19.29 14.19
N ALA A 76 18.72 -19.62 15.49
CA ALA A 76 19.79 -20.36 16.13
C ALA A 76 19.33 -21.81 16.29
#